data_AF-A0A6B2TG45-F1
#
_entry.id   AF-A0A6B2TG45-F1
#
_cell.length_a   1.000
_cell.length_b   1.000
_cell.length_c   1.000
_cell.angle_alpha   90.00
_cell.angle_beta   90.00
_cell.angle_gamma   90.00
#
_symmetry.space_group_name_H-M   'P 1'
#
loop_
_entity.id
_entity.type
_entity.pdbx_description
1 polymer ?
#
loop_
_entity_poly.entity_id
_entity_poly.type
_entity_poly.pdbx_seq_one_letter_code
_entity_poly.pdbx_strand_id
1 'polypeptide(L)'
;MPEQTEDADQGGASAANREAFERRGLRQGGPPTPGPPDTTVKVLGRVWSAPLVVGPLAAPARPGGELAVVRAAGAAQLPCVVGAFAERTFAELGSATEVPPWLRTYAFRAHATERHLAERAEDAGFGAVLLAVGGLDDIRLKRAAAPANLTERGPLG
;
A
#
# COMPACT_ATOMS: atom_id res chain seq x y z
N MET A 1 -11.46 -26.63 30.74
CA MET A 1 -11.87 -25.35 30.13
C MET A 1 -11.74 -25.49 28.63
N PRO A 2 -12.79 -25.22 27.83
CA PRO A 2 -12.68 -25.39 26.39
C PRO A 2 -11.85 -24.27 25.76
N GLU A 3 -11.13 -24.71 24.74
CA GLU A 3 -10.35 -24.02 23.71
C GLU A 3 -11.06 -22.75 23.20
N GLN A 4 -10.39 -21.61 23.22
CA GLN A 4 -10.85 -20.42 22.50
C GLN A 4 -10.44 -20.55 21.04
N THR A 5 -11.44 -20.74 20.18
CA THR A 5 -11.34 -20.70 18.73
C THR A 5 -10.94 -19.29 18.29
N GLU A 6 -9.66 -19.09 18.03
CA GLU A 6 -9.11 -17.91 17.36
C GLU A 6 -9.07 -18.21 15.85
N ASP A 7 -10.24 -18.25 15.21
CA ASP A 7 -10.33 -18.35 13.76
C ASP A 7 -11.71 -17.86 13.29
N ALA A 8 -11.92 -16.54 13.25
CA ALA A 8 -13.12 -15.96 12.67
C ALA A 8 -12.79 -14.64 11.97
N ASP A 9 -13.06 -14.63 10.65
CA ASP A 9 -13.46 -13.48 9.82
C ASP A 9 -12.51 -13.02 8.69
N GLN A 10 -11.21 -13.41 8.67
CA GLN A 10 -10.32 -13.02 7.55
C GLN A 10 -10.53 -13.86 6.27
N GLY A 11 -10.88 -15.15 6.41
CA GLY A 11 -11.13 -16.02 5.26
C GLY A 11 -12.41 -15.68 4.49
N GLY A 12 -13.44 -15.19 5.19
CA GLY A 12 -14.75 -14.87 4.62
C GLY A 12 -14.72 -13.67 3.68
N ALA A 13 -14.08 -12.57 4.08
CA ALA A 13 -13.99 -11.36 3.26
C ALA A 13 -13.14 -11.57 1.99
N SER A 14 -12.05 -12.33 2.08
CA SER A 14 -11.21 -12.65 0.92
C SER A 14 -11.95 -13.55 -0.09
N ALA A 15 -12.65 -14.58 0.39
CA ALA A 15 -13.48 -15.43 -0.46
C ALA A 15 -14.62 -14.65 -1.12
N ALA A 16 -15.29 -13.76 -0.37
CA ALA A 16 -16.36 -12.91 -0.89
C ALA A 16 -15.86 -11.94 -1.97
N ASN A 17 -14.65 -11.39 -1.82
CA ASN A 17 -14.03 -10.54 -2.85
C ASN A 17 -13.81 -11.33 -4.15
N ARG A 18 -13.31 -12.56 -4.06
CA ARG A 18 -13.13 -13.43 -5.23
C ARG A 18 -14.46 -13.71 -5.90
N GLU A 19 -15.46 -14.15 -5.13
CA GLU A 19 -16.80 -14.48 -5.63
C GLU A 19 -17.46 -13.27 -6.33
N ALA A 20 -17.23 -12.06 -5.82
CA ALA A 20 -17.73 -10.84 -6.45
C ALA A 20 -17.24 -10.63 -7.88
N PHE A 21 -15.99 -10.98 -8.18
CA PHE A 21 -15.47 -10.96 -9.55
C PHE A 21 -16.04 -12.09 -10.40
N GLU A 22 -16.19 -13.31 -9.85
CA GLU A 22 -16.77 -14.45 -10.58
C GLU A 22 -18.23 -14.22 -11.01
N ARG A 23 -18.99 -13.47 -10.21
CA ARG A 23 -20.37 -13.07 -10.56
C ARG A 23 -20.46 -12.05 -11.70
N ARG A 24 -19.33 -11.53 -12.20
CA ARG A 24 -19.28 -10.51 -13.26
C ARG A 24 -18.53 -11.04 -14.47
N GLY A 25 -19.23 -11.15 -15.61
CA GLY A 25 -18.61 -11.50 -16.89
C GLY A 25 -18.20 -10.28 -17.71
N LEU A 26 -17.18 -10.44 -18.56
CA LEU A 26 -16.86 -9.47 -19.60
C LEU A 26 -17.72 -9.74 -20.84
N ARG A 27 -18.35 -8.71 -21.39
CA ARG A 27 -19.03 -8.80 -22.69
C ARG A 27 -18.01 -8.51 -23.80
N GLN A 28 -17.84 -9.45 -24.73
CA GLN A 28 -17.07 -9.22 -25.95
C GLN A 28 -17.69 -8.03 -26.72
N GLY A 29 -16.86 -7.03 -27.01
CA GLY A 29 -17.27 -5.85 -27.78
C GLY A 29 -17.23 -6.10 -29.30
N GLY A 30 -17.29 -5.02 -30.07
CA GLY A 30 -17.03 -5.07 -31.52
C GLY A 30 -15.59 -5.49 -31.84
N PRO A 31 -15.24 -5.58 -33.13
CA PRO A 31 -13.91 -6.01 -33.55
C PRO A 31 -12.82 -5.13 -32.91
N PRO A 32 -11.74 -5.73 -32.37
CA PRO A 32 -10.70 -4.99 -31.66
C PRO A 32 -9.88 -4.13 -32.63
N THR A 33 -9.39 -3.01 -32.13
CA THR A 33 -8.34 -2.25 -32.81
C THR A 33 -7.05 -3.10 -32.86
N PRO A 34 -6.36 -3.19 -34.00
CA PRO A 34 -5.08 -3.90 -34.08
C PRO A 34 -4.01 -3.27 -33.18
N GLY A 35 -3.28 -4.10 -32.44
CA GLY A 35 -2.17 -3.67 -31.56
C GLY A 35 -2.41 -3.99 -30.09
N PRO A 36 -1.40 -3.78 -29.23
CA PRO A 36 -1.57 -3.91 -27.79
C PRO A 36 -2.51 -2.82 -27.25
N PRO A 37 -3.32 -3.12 -26.21
CA PRO A 37 -4.17 -2.11 -25.60
C PRO A 37 -3.32 -1.02 -24.92
N ASP A 38 -3.69 0.24 -25.11
CA ASP A 38 -3.14 1.33 -24.31
C ASP A 38 -3.75 1.27 -22.91
N THR A 39 -2.93 0.92 -21.92
CA THR A 39 -3.32 0.84 -20.51
C THR A 39 -2.95 2.09 -19.73
N THR A 40 -2.36 3.11 -20.36
CA THR A 40 -1.89 4.28 -19.64
C THR A 40 -3.03 5.06 -19.00
N VAL A 41 -2.77 5.61 -17.81
CA VAL A 41 -3.76 6.43 -17.08
C VAL A 41 -3.09 7.60 -16.37
N LYS A 42 -3.75 8.75 -16.33
CA LYS A 42 -3.29 9.91 -15.56
C LYS A 42 -3.98 9.94 -14.19
N VAL A 43 -3.19 9.82 -13.12
CA VAL A 43 -3.67 9.86 -11.73
C VAL A 43 -2.79 10.82 -10.93
N LEU A 44 -3.40 11.76 -10.20
CA LEU A 44 -2.72 12.80 -9.42
C LEU A 44 -1.67 13.58 -10.24
N GLY A 45 -2.00 13.90 -11.50
CA GLY A 45 -1.13 14.69 -12.37
C GLY A 45 -0.03 13.90 -13.09
N ARG A 46 0.26 12.65 -12.72
CA ARG A 46 1.26 11.78 -13.35
C ARG A 46 0.60 10.72 -14.24
N VAL A 47 1.26 10.38 -15.35
CA VAL A 47 0.88 9.25 -16.22
C VAL A 47 1.56 7.98 -15.71
N TRP A 48 0.77 6.91 -15.57
CA TRP A 48 1.21 5.57 -15.15
C TRP A 48 0.99 4.57 -16.28
N SER A 49 1.76 3.48 -16.29
CA SER A 49 1.72 2.47 -17.37
C SER A 49 0.42 1.66 -17.41
N ALA A 50 -0.25 1.51 -16.27
CA ALA A 50 -1.50 0.77 -16.13
C ALA A 50 -2.38 1.38 -15.01
N PRO A 51 -3.70 1.13 -14.99
CA PRO A 51 -4.60 1.53 -13.91
C PRO A 51 -4.46 0.60 -12.69
N LEU A 52 -3.23 0.40 -12.23
CA LEU A 52 -2.86 -0.51 -11.15
C LEU A 52 -2.03 0.24 -10.11
N VAL A 53 -2.23 -0.10 -8.84
CA VAL A 53 -1.45 0.40 -7.71
C VAL A 53 -0.99 -0.80 -6.90
N VAL A 54 0.30 -0.85 -6.54
CA VAL A 54 0.81 -1.92 -5.68
C VAL A 54 0.37 -1.63 -4.25
N GLY A 55 -0.71 -2.29 -3.84
CA GLY A 55 -1.45 -2.06 -2.60
C GLY A 55 -0.92 -2.85 -1.40
N PRO A 56 -1.25 -2.40 -0.18
CA PRO A 56 -0.25 -2.09 0.82
C PRO A 56 0.52 -3.32 1.30
N LEU A 57 1.84 -3.18 1.37
CA LEU A 57 2.73 -4.26 1.80
C LEU A 57 2.49 -4.61 3.27
N ALA A 58 1.89 -5.78 3.48
CA ALA A 58 1.57 -6.30 4.78
C ALA A 58 2.79 -7.04 5.38
N ALA A 59 3.86 -6.32 5.72
CA ALA A 59 5.21 -6.85 6.02
C ALA A 59 5.78 -7.68 4.87
N PRO A 60 7.03 -7.44 4.48
CA PRO A 60 7.63 -8.24 3.44
C PRO A 60 7.78 -9.70 3.90
N ALA A 61 7.40 -10.65 3.04
CA ALA A 61 7.52 -12.10 3.31
C ALA A 61 8.97 -12.56 3.59
N ARG A 62 9.96 -11.68 3.42
CA ARG A 62 11.38 -11.89 3.66
C ARG A 62 12.07 -10.57 4.00
N PRO A 63 13.18 -10.59 4.76
CA PRO A 63 13.99 -9.39 4.98
C PRO A 63 14.34 -8.67 3.67
N GLY A 64 14.09 -7.35 3.63
CA GLY A 64 14.36 -6.51 2.46
C GLY A 64 13.36 -6.68 1.30
N GLY A 65 12.26 -7.41 1.50
CA GLY A 65 11.22 -7.55 0.47
C GLY A 65 10.54 -6.22 0.11
N GLU A 66 10.49 -5.25 1.04
CA GLU A 66 9.90 -3.94 0.80
C GLU A 66 10.64 -3.17 -0.31
N LEU A 67 11.98 -3.10 -0.24
CA LEU A 67 12.81 -2.51 -1.29
C LEU A 67 12.66 -3.24 -2.63
N ALA A 68 12.55 -4.57 -2.60
CA ALA A 68 12.39 -5.36 -3.81
C ALA A 68 11.06 -5.04 -4.52
N VAL A 69 9.96 -4.90 -3.76
CA VAL A 69 8.67 -4.54 -4.33
C VAL A 69 8.67 -3.10 -4.84
N VAL A 70 9.23 -2.15 -4.09
CA VAL A 70 9.32 -0.75 -4.53
C VAL A 70 10.11 -0.65 -5.85
N ARG A 71 11.24 -1.34 -5.97
CA ARG A 71 12.02 -1.43 -7.22
C ARG A 71 11.21 -2.03 -8.37
N ALA A 72 10.50 -3.13 -8.10
CA ALA A 72 9.69 -3.79 -9.12
C ALA A 72 8.53 -2.90 -9.61
N ALA A 73 7.86 -2.20 -8.70
CA ALA A 73 6.81 -1.24 -9.05
C ALA A 73 7.38 -0.07 -9.88
N GLY A 74 8.55 0.46 -9.49
CA GLY A 74 9.25 1.48 -10.25
C GLY A 74 9.64 1.04 -11.66
N ALA A 75 10.20 -0.16 -11.80
CA ALA A 75 10.51 -0.74 -13.10
C ALA A 75 9.24 -0.93 -13.97
N ALA A 76 8.10 -1.24 -13.36
CA ALA A 76 6.81 -1.35 -14.03
C ALA A 76 6.15 0.02 -14.31
N GLN A 77 6.74 1.13 -13.86
CA GLN A 77 6.15 2.48 -13.93
C GLN A 77 4.77 2.55 -13.27
N LEU A 78 4.65 1.94 -12.09
CA LEU A 78 3.44 1.91 -11.26
C LEU A 78 3.73 2.47 -9.85
N PRO A 79 2.73 3.10 -9.20
CA PRO A 79 2.89 3.54 -7.83
C PRO A 79 2.87 2.35 -6.86
N CYS A 80 3.72 2.42 -5.84
CA CYS A 80 3.74 1.48 -4.71
C CYS A 80 3.32 2.18 -3.42
N VAL A 81 2.40 1.57 -2.68
CA VAL A 81 1.91 2.08 -1.40
C VAL A 81 2.73 1.51 -0.25
N VAL A 82 3.42 2.40 0.45
CA VAL A 82 4.27 2.11 1.61
C VAL A 82 3.57 2.57 2.88
N GLY A 83 3.57 1.77 3.94
CA GLY A 83 2.92 2.12 5.21
C GLY A 83 3.78 3.03 6.10
N ALA A 84 3.14 3.79 6.98
CA ALA A 84 3.81 4.56 8.04
C ALA A 84 4.71 3.71 8.96
N PHE A 85 4.45 2.40 9.04
CA PHE A 85 5.22 1.42 9.81
C PHE A 85 6.21 0.61 8.96
N ALA A 86 6.64 1.14 7.82
CA ALA A 86 7.64 0.51 6.97
C ALA A 86 8.90 0.12 7.75
N GLU A 87 9.51 -1.01 7.36
CA GLU A 87 10.78 -1.48 7.94
C GLU A 87 11.95 -0.58 7.52
N ARG A 88 11.83 0.04 6.35
CA ARG A 88 12.85 0.93 5.78
C ARG A 88 12.46 2.38 5.92
N THR A 89 13.48 3.24 5.92
CA THR A 89 13.26 4.68 5.94
C THR A 89 12.63 5.15 4.63
N PHE A 90 11.85 6.21 4.66
CA PHE A 90 11.30 6.80 3.44
C PHE A 90 12.38 7.22 2.44
N ALA A 91 13.53 7.72 2.92
CA ALA A 91 14.66 8.07 2.07
C ALA A 91 15.23 6.84 1.32
N GLU A 92 15.44 5.71 2.01
CA GLU A 92 15.88 4.47 1.37
C GLU A 92 14.87 4.01 0.30
N LEU A 93 13.58 4.04 0.61
CA LEU A 93 12.52 3.61 -0.30
C LEU A 93 12.36 4.55 -1.51
N GLY A 94 12.36 5.86 -1.28
CA GLY A 94 12.30 6.88 -2.33
C GLY A 94 13.48 6.78 -3.30
N SER A 95 14.69 6.54 -2.76
CA SER A 95 15.90 6.34 -3.57
C SER A 95 15.94 5.02 -4.36
N ALA A 96 15.06 4.06 -4.02
CA ALA A 96 15.05 2.74 -4.64
C ALA A 96 14.23 2.68 -5.94
N THR A 97 13.60 3.78 -6.36
CA THR A 97 12.71 3.85 -7.52
C THR A 97 12.80 5.20 -8.21
N GLU A 98 12.58 5.21 -9.53
CA GLU A 98 12.49 6.44 -10.33
C GLU A 98 11.07 7.04 -10.37
N VAL A 99 10.07 6.29 -9.90
CA VAL A 99 8.69 6.76 -9.75
C VAL A 99 8.35 6.97 -8.28
N PRO A 100 7.58 8.03 -7.94
CA PRO A 100 7.33 8.43 -6.57
C PRO A 100 6.42 7.42 -5.86
N PRO A 101 6.85 6.82 -4.74
CA PRO A 101 5.99 5.99 -3.90
C PRO A 101 4.85 6.81 -3.28
N TRP A 102 3.84 6.10 -2.77
CA TRP A 102 2.72 6.70 -2.04
C TRP A 102 2.75 6.27 -0.57
N LEU A 103 2.47 7.18 0.35
CA LEU A 103 2.43 6.90 1.78
C LEU A 103 1.01 6.50 2.18
N ARG A 104 0.81 5.33 2.80
CA ARG A 104 -0.39 5.01 3.58
C ARG A 104 -0.15 5.34 5.04
N THR A 105 -1.00 6.19 5.60
CA THR A 105 -0.99 6.56 7.02
C THR A 105 -2.38 6.45 7.64
N TYR A 106 -2.48 6.68 8.94
CA TYR A 106 -3.71 6.68 9.72
C TYR A 106 -3.84 8.00 10.45
N ALA A 107 -5.02 8.23 11.04
CA ALA A 107 -5.15 9.30 12.00
C ALA A 107 -4.40 8.91 13.29
N PHE A 108 -3.34 9.64 13.64
CA PHE A 108 -2.64 9.51 14.91
C PHE A 108 -3.27 10.44 15.95
N ARG A 109 -3.23 10.05 17.22
CA ARG A 109 -3.69 10.90 18.33
C ARG A 109 -2.96 12.25 18.36
N ALA A 110 -1.66 12.22 18.07
CA ALA A 110 -0.85 13.42 17.95
C ALA A 110 -0.77 13.84 16.47
N HIS A 111 -1.42 14.95 16.13
CA HIS A 111 -1.34 15.55 14.78
C HIS A 111 0.10 15.87 14.35
N ALA A 112 0.98 16.14 15.32
CA ALA A 112 2.41 16.34 15.05
C ALA A 112 3.04 15.10 14.37
N THR A 113 2.60 13.90 14.72
CA THR A 113 3.11 12.64 14.14
C THR A 113 2.68 12.49 12.68
N GLU A 114 1.42 12.75 12.37
CA GLU A 114 0.90 12.74 10.98
C GLU A 114 1.67 13.72 10.11
N ARG A 115 1.82 14.96 10.61
CA ARG A 115 2.54 16.02 9.92
C ARG A 115 4.00 15.64 9.67
N HIS A 116 4.67 15.12 10.69
CA HIS A 116 6.07 14.71 10.58
C HIS A 116 6.26 13.57 9.57
N LEU A 117 5.34 12.60 9.52
CA LEU A 117 5.36 11.54 8.51
C LEU A 117 5.18 12.07 7.10
N ALA A 118 4.22 12.99 6.91
CA ALA A 118 3.96 13.59 5.61
C ALA A 118 5.16 14.41 5.12
N GLU A 119 5.74 15.26 5.97
CA GLU A 119 6.94 16.06 5.67
C GLU A 119 8.11 15.15 5.28
N ARG A 120 8.39 14.09 6.05
CA ARG A 120 9.48 13.15 5.72
C ARG A 120 9.24 12.37 4.43
N ALA A 121 8.00 12.03 4.11
CA ALA A 121 7.66 11.36 2.87
C ALA A 121 7.84 12.30 1.68
N GLU A 122 7.40 13.56 1.81
CA GLU A 122 7.61 14.62 0.81
C GLU A 122 9.10 14.85 0.56
N ASP A 123 9.91 15.00 1.61
CA ASP A 123 11.38 15.15 1.51
C ASP A 123 12.04 13.95 0.81
N ALA A 124 11.45 12.75 0.94
CA ALA A 124 11.90 11.53 0.29
C ALA A 124 11.35 11.34 -1.15
N GLY A 125 10.61 12.32 -1.67
CA GLY A 125 10.07 12.29 -3.04
C GLY A 125 8.79 11.47 -3.21
N PHE A 126 8.01 11.24 -2.15
CA PHE A 126 6.72 10.59 -2.25
C PHE A 126 5.71 11.50 -2.97
N GLY A 127 4.82 10.88 -3.76
CA GLY A 127 3.92 11.60 -4.65
C GLY A 127 2.48 11.73 -4.15
N ALA A 128 2.12 11.03 -3.07
CA ALA A 128 0.77 11.06 -2.50
C ALA A 128 0.73 10.55 -1.06
N VAL A 129 -0.32 10.98 -0.34
CA VAL A 129 -0.69 10.48 0.99
C VAL A 129 -2.08 9.85 0.93
N LEU A 130 -2.20 8.63 1.41
CA LEU A 130 -3.43 7.84 1.53
C LEU A 130 -3.76 7.71 3.02
N LEU A 131 -4.83 8.39 3.45
CA LEU A 131 -5.35 8.27 4.81
C LEU A 131 -6.29 7.07 4.89
N ALA A 132 -5.93 6.06 5.67
CA ALA A 132 -6.78 4.91 5.93
C ALA A 132 -7.81 5.23 7.02
N VAL A 133 -9.10 5.06 6.70
CA VAL A 133 -10.25 5.37 7.58
C VAL A 133 -10.96 4.13 8.16
N GLY A 134 -10.48 2.93 7.82
CA GLY A 134 -11.04 1.65 8.30
C GLY A 134 -10.56 1.23 9.69
N GLY A 135 -11.02 0.07 10.15
CA GLY A 135 -10.68 -0.47 11.47
C GLY A 135 -9.18 -0.63 11.69
N LEU A 136 -8.70 -0.28 12.88
CA LEU A 136 -7.28 -0.38 13.28
C LEU A 136 -6.84 -1.84 13.50
N ASP A 137 -7.68 -2.83 13.23
CA ASP A 137 -7.34 -4.25 13.37
C ASP A 137 -6.16 -4.64 12.45
N ASP A 138 -6.03 -3.97 11.31
CA ASP A 138 -4.86 -4.01 10.42
C ASP A 138 -3.55 -3.59 11.11
N ILE A 139 -3.63 -2.70 12.11
CA ILE A 139 -2.49 -2.21 12.89
C ILE A 139 -2.11 -3.22 13.97
N ARG A 140 -3.08 -3.90 14.58
CA ARG A 140 -2.87 -4.88 15.66
C ARG A 140 -2.08 -6.11 15.21
N LEU A 141 -2.15 -6.47 13.93
CA LEU A 141 -1.42 -7.61 13.34
C LEU A 141 0.09 -7.39 13.22
N LYS A 142 0.62 -6.16 13.44
CA LYS A 142 2.05 -5.88 13.30
C LYS A 142 2.58 -4.98 14.40
N ARG A 143 2.82 -5.56 15.58
CA ARG A 143 3.92 -5.09 16.45
C ARG A 143 5.25 -5.39 15.75
N ALA A 144 5.62 -4.58 14.76
CA ALA A 144 6.99 -4.54 14.29
C ALA A 144 7.86 -3.86 15.38
N ALA A 145 9.15 -4.20 15.39
CA ALA A 145 10.18 -3.43 16.09
C ALA A 145 10.07 -1.94 15.71
N ALA A 146 10.59 -1.05 16.56
CA ALA A 146 10.47 0.41 16.45
C ALA A 146 10.45 0.89 14.98
N PRO A 147 9.32 1.44 14.50
CA PRO A 147 9.14 1.76 13.09
C PRO A 147 10.18 2.79 12.63
N ALA A 148 10.83 2.57 11.48
CA ALA A 148 11.98 3.37 11.04
C ALA A 148 11.66 4.87 10.81
N ASN A 149 10.37 5.20 10.62
CA ASN A 149 9.90 6.54 10.28
C ASN A 149 9.10 7.21 11.40
N LEU A 150 8.90 6.53 12.54
CA LEU A 150 8.12 7.03 13.67
C LEU A 150 9.03 7.34 14.85
N THR A 151 8.81 8.49 15.49
CA THR A 151 9.49 8.90 16.73
C THR A 151 8.82 8.32 17.98
N GLU A 152 7.52 8.00 17.90
CA GLU A 152 6.73 7.39 18.98
C GLU A 152 6.38 5.93 18.65
N ARG A 153 6.15 5.10 19.69
CA ARG A 153 5.69 3.71 19.53
C ARG A 153 4.20 3.65 19.16
N GLY A 154 3.86 4.12 17.96
CA GLY A 154 2.62 3.81 17.25
C GLY A 154 1.37 4.60 17.68
N PRO A 155 0.28 4.51 16.87
CA PRO A 155 -1.00 5.13 17.12
C PRO A 155 -1.86 4.20 17.96
N LEU A 156 -1.77 4.24 19.29
CA LEU A 156 -2.80 3.62 20.12
C LEU A 156 -3.05 4.49 21.36
N GLY A 157 -4.33 4.59 21.73
CA GLY A 157 -4.78 5.12 23.00
C GLY A 157 -4.29 4.28 24.18
#